data_AF-A0A2L0NCZ9-F1
#
_entry.id   AF-A0A2L0NCZ9-F1
#
_cell.length_a   1.000
_cell.length_b   1.000
_cell.length_c   1.000
_cell.angle_alpha   90.00
_cell.angle_beta   90.00
_cell.angle_gamma   90.00
#
_symmetry.space_group_name_H-M   'P 1'
#
loop_
_entity.id
_entity.type
_entity.pdbx_description
1 polymer ?
#
loop_
_entity_poly.entity_id
_entity_poly.type
_entity_poly.pdbx_seq_one_letter_code
_entity_poly.pdbx_strand_id
1 'polypeptide(L)'
;MTTPRRPWRPATTLLFALSAAVPLLTGYPAHADPAEPTTDATCVLNAHGAFATAVAPGGVDLPAPNTLAMTGTVSCVDAAGAPLATGAFERTVTMPATECTGDEHGDTSTTNVHWTDQTASAFRFDKIDVVKVNGTASLVITGGVTADSARFADDTINAVGTSTGTGCGTPAGETAVDSTIVLRLAH
;
A
#
# COMPACT_ATOMS: atom_id res chain seq x y z
N MET A 1 60.99 -45.66 29.88
CA MET A 1 61.88 -44.81 29.07
C MET A 1 61.20 -43.43 29.02
N THR A 2 61.32 -42.50 29.96
CA THR A 2 62.46 -41.89 30.69
C THR A 2 63.47 -41.13 29.80
N THR A 3 63.15 -39.84 29.55
CA THR A 3 64.01 -38.61 29.48
C THR A 3 65.18 -38.53 28.46
N PRO A 4 65.74 -37.35 28.08
CA PRO A 4 65.72 -36.03 28.77
C PRO A 4 65.53 -34.74 27.93
N ARG A 5 65.39 -33.63 28.68
CA ARG A 5 65.47 -32.21 28.30
C ARG A 5 66.86 -31.81 27.75
N ARG A 6 66.96 -30.71 26.97
CA ARG A 6 67.89 -29.58 27.26
C ARG A 6 67.53 -28.27 26.52
N PRO A 7 67.99 -27.11 27.02
CA PRO A 7 67.53 -25.75 26.68
C PRO A 7 68.56 -24.94 25.87
N TRP A 8 68.15 -23.80 25.27
CA TRP A 8 68.91 -22.53 25.24
C TRP A 8 68.15 -21.40 24.50
N ARG A 9 68.04 -20.23 25.15
CA ARG A 9 67.97 -18.88 24.51
C ARG A 9 69.44 -18.40 24.32
N PRO A 10 69.80 -17.21 23.76
CA PRO A 10 69.03 -16.05 23.28
C PRO A 10 69.55 -15.45 21.93
N ALA A 11 68.88 -14.42 21.40
CA ALA A 11 69.54 -13.29 20.73
C ALA A 11 68.56 -12.12 20.53
N THR A 12 68.70 -11.11 21.37
CA THR A 12 68.33 -9.71 21.12
C THR A 12 69.12 -9.19 19.91
N THR A 13 68.66 -8.10 19.26
CA THR A 13 69.44 -6.85 18.95
C THR A 13 69.10 -6.23 17.57
N LEU A 14 68.49 -5.03 17.63
CA LEU A 14 68.61 -3.84 16.72
C LEU A 14 68.19 -3.95 15.23
N LEU A 15 67.75 -2.91 14.50
CA LEU A 15 67.16 -1.57 14.71
C LEU A 15 66.85 -0.99 13.29
N PHE A 16 66.08 0.12 13.24
CA PHE A 16 65.89 1.06 12.10
C PHE A 16 65.20 0.52 10.82
N ALA A 17 63.92 0.84 10.58
CA ALA A 17 63.35 2.07 10.00
C ALA A 17 63.41 2.11 8.46
N LEU A 18 62.25 2.22 7.80
CA LEU A 18 61.98 3.16 6.71
C LEU A 18 60.49 3.08 6.28
N SER A 19 59.79 4.20 6.47
CA SER A 19 58.73 4.78 5.65
C SER A 19 57.85 3.89 4.75
N ALA A 20 56.56 3.80 5.09
CA ALA A 20 55.48 3.85 4.12
C ALA A 20 54.28 4.58 4.73
N ALA A 21 54.11 5.84 4.34
CA ALA A 21 52.89 6.60 4.60
C ALA A 21 51.75 5.95 3.80
N VAL A 22 50.77 5.38 4.49
CA VAL A 22 49.48 5.02 3.90
C VAL A 22 48.53 6.18 4.20
N PRO A 23 47.90 6.81 3.19
CA PRO A 23 46.85 7.77 3.47
C PRO A 23 45.68 6.98 4.06
N LEU A 24 45.44 7.12 5.36
CA LEU A 24 44.13 6.78 5.91
C LEU A 24 43.17 7.83 5.36
N LEU A 25 42.55 7.46 4.24
CA LEU A 25 41.42 8.13 3.64
C LEU A 25 40.44 8.49 4.76
N THR A 26 40.33 9.79 4.97
CA THR A 26 39.28 10.45 5.71
C THR A 26 37.93 9.83 5.37
N GLY A 27 37.16 9.51 6.41
CA GLY A 27 35.90 8.80 6.33
C GLY A 27 35.01 9.31 5.20
N TYR A 28 34.62 8.37 4.34
CA TYR A 28 33.38 8.52 3.60
C TYR A 28 32.26 8.74 4.63
N PRO A 29 31.39 9.75 4.46
CA PRO A 29 30.15 9.74 5.20
C PRO A 29 29.47 8.43 4.82
N ALA A 30 29.13 7.61 5.81
CA ALA A 30 28.14 6.57 5.59
C ALA A 30 26.92 7.30 5.01
N HIS A 31 26.63 7.10 3.74
CA HIS A 31 25.33 7.44 3.21
C HIS A 31 24.36 6.68 4.10
N ALA A 32 23.62 7.40 4.94
CA ALA A 32 22.42 6.87 5.54
C ALA A 32 21.52 6.60 4.34
N ASP A 33 21.51 5.35 3.87
CA ASP A 33 20.47 4.91 2.96
C ASP A 33 19.15 5.29 3.61
N PRO A 34 18.21 5.91 2.86
CA PRO A 34 16.88 6.11 3.39
C PRO A 34 16.39 4.74 3.87
N ALA A 35 15.97 4.67 5.14
CA ALA A 35 15.42 3.44 5.69
C ALA A 35 14.35 2.93 4.72
N GLU A 36 14.41 1.65 4.35
CA GLU A 36 13.37 1.07 3.50
C GLU A 36 12.01 1.26 4.17
N PRO A 37 10.96 1.60 3.41
CA PRO A 37 9.63 1.85 3.97
C PRO A 37 9.19 0.67 4.84
N THR A 38 8.79 0.93 6.07
CA THR A 38 8.31 -0.13 6.97
C THR A 38 6.81 -0.27 6.82
N THR A 39 6.33 -1.49 6.59
CA THR A 39 4.88 -1.75 6.54
C THR A 39 4.30 -1.71 7.95
N ASP A 40 3.46 -0.73 8.24
CA ASP A 40 2.78 -0.59 9.52
C ASP A 40 1.57 -1.51 9.63
N ALA A 41 0.83 -1.64 8.53
CA ALA A 41 -0.35 -2.48 8.49
C ALA A 41 -0.67 -3.02 7.09
N THR A 42 -1.31 -4.18 7.09
CA THR A 42 -2.09 -4.66 5.96
C THR A 42 -3.56 -4.62 6.31
N CYS A 43 -4.34 -3.88 5.54
CA CYS A 43 -5.78 -3.72 5.75
C CYS A 43 -6.57 -4.38 4.61
N VAL A 44 -7.68 -5.02 4.94
CA VAL A 44 -8.65 -5.53 3.96
C VAL A 44 -9.92 -4.70 4.07
N LEU A 45 -10.31 -4.08 2.96
CA LEU A 45 -11.57 -3.37 2.79
C LEU A 45 -12.53 -4.27 2.00
N ASN A 46 -13.72 -4.51 2.56
CA ASN A 46 -14.83 -5.14 1.86
C ASN A 46 -15.95 -4.12 1.72
N ALA A 47 -16.37 -3.86 0.50
CA ALA A 47 -17.30 -2.79 0.16
C ALA A 47 -18.50 -3.33 -0.61
N HIS A 48 -19.66 -2.75 -0.36
CA HIS A 48 -20.82 -2.80 -1.24
C HIS A 48 -21.13 -1.39 -1.72
N GLY A 49 -21.28 -1.23 -3.02
CA GLY A 49 -21.57 0.03 -3.68
C GLY A 49 -22.85 -0.03 -4.49
N ALA A 50 -23.60 1.08 -4.49
CA ALA A 50 -24.78 1.27 -5.31
C ALA A 50 -24.63 2.53 -6.18
N PHE A 51 -25.04 2.43 -7.44
CA PHE A 51 -25.06 3.56 -8.36
C PHE A 51 -26.30 4.42 -8.16
N ALA A 52 -26.14 5.75 -8.25
CA ALA A 52 -27.27 6.69 -8.19
C ALA A 52 -28.26 6.48 -9.35
N THR A 53 -27.75 6.17 -10.55
CA THR A 53 -28.54 5.75 -11.70
C THR A 53 -28.02 4.42 -12.24
N ALA A 54 -28.93 3.52 -12.64
CA ALA A 54 -28.53 2.27 -13.27
C ALA A 54 -27.74 2.55 -14.56
N VAL A 55 -26.58 1.93 -14.70
CA VAL A 55 -25.75 2.03 -15.90
C VAL A 55 -26.34 1.15 -17.00
N ALA A 56 -26.44 1.65 -18.24
CA ALA A 56 -27.03 0.90 -19.34
C ALA A 56 -26.21 -0.37 -19.71
N PRO A 57 -26.87 -1.44 -20.20
CA PRO A 57 -26.19 -2.60 -20.77
C PRO A 57 -25.12 -2.22 -21.78
N GLY A 58 -23.96 -2.88 -21.72
CA GLY A 58 -22.85 -2.61 -22.63
C GLY A 58 -22.03 -1.34 -22.34
N GLY A 59 -22.44 -0.49 -21.39
CA GLY A 59 -21.59 0.59 -20.85
C GLY A 59 -21.15 1.67 -21.85
N VAL A 60 -21.82 1.79 -23.00
CA VAL A 60 -21.41 2.74 -24.05
C VAL A 60 -22.08 4.11 -23.96
N ASP A 61 -23.08 4.26 -23.11
CA ASP A 61 -23.82 5.52 -22.92
C ASP A 61 -24.00 5.82 -21.42
N LEU A 62 -23.04 6.50 -20.81
CA LEU A 62 -23.33 7.38 -19.68
C LEU A 62 -23.42 8.81 -20.23
N PRO A 63 -24.59 9.35 -20.60
CA PRO A 63 -24.68 10.71 -21.11
C PRO A 63 -24.28 11.77 -20.07
N ALA A 64 -24.09 11.37 -18.81
CA ALA A 64 -23.70 12.22 -17.69
C ALA A 64 -22.85 11.41 -16.68
N PRO A 65 -22.02 12.08 -15.86
CA PRO A 65 -21.34 11.44 -14.74
C PRO A 65 -22.32 10.74 -13.80
N ASN A 66 -21.89 9.62 -13.23
CA ASN A 66 -22.67 8.86 -12.23
C ASN A 66 -21.93 8.86 -10.89
N THR A 67 -22.67 8.58 -9.81
CA THR A 67 -22.10 8.51 -8.46
C THR A 67 -22.27 7.09 -7.93
N LEU A 68 -21.14 6.48 -7.55
CA LEU A 68 -21.10 5.23 -6.81
C LEU A 68 -20.92 5.56 -5.33
N ALA A 69 -21.96 5.30 -4.54
CA ALA A 69 -21.88 5.38 -3.08
C ALA A 69 -21.55 3.98 -2.54
N MET A 70 -20.47 3.88 -1.78
CA MET A 70 -19.99 2.63 -1.19
C MET A 70 -19.98 2.71 0.33
N THR A 71 -20.36 1.60 0.94
CA THR A 71 -20.22 1.37 2.38
C THR A 71 -19.55 0.03 2.61
N GLY A 72 -18.77 -0.10 3.68
CA GLY A 72 -18.04 -1.34 3.90
C GLY A 72 -17.42 -1.47 5.27
N THR A 73 -16.59 -2.50 5.41
CA THR A 73 -15.81 -2.80 6.60
C THR A 73 -14.33 -2.82 6.28
N VAL A 74 -13.51 -2.37 7.22
CA VAL A 74 -12.06 -2.50 7.19
C VAL A 74 -11.57 -3.37 8.34
N SER A 75 -10.57 -4.20 8.07
CA SER A 75 -9.84 -4.96 9.09
C SER A 75 -8.35 -4.90 8.80
N CYS A 76 -7.56 -4.48 9.77
CA CYS A 76 -6.12 -4.28 9.66
C CYS A 76 -5.36 -5.21 10.59
N VAL A 77 -4.23 -5.72 10.11
CA VAL A 77 -3.25 -6.48 10.89
C VAL A 77 -1.86 -5.86 10.77
N ASP A 78 -1.02 -6.07 11.77
CA ASP A 78 0.39 -5.68 11.69
C ASP A 78 1.20 -6.63 10.78
N ALA A 79 2.50 -6.37 10.64
CA ALA A 79 3.41 -7.19 9.84
C ALA A 79 3.53 -8.65 10.31
N ALA A 80 3.20 -8.95 11.57
CA ALA A 80 3.16 -10.30 12.14
C ALA A 80 1.78 -10.98 12.00
N GLY A 81 0.78 -10.26 11.48
CA GLY A 81 -0.59 -10.75 11.33
C GLY A 81 -1.45 -10.59 12.58
N ALA A 82 -1.00 -9.85 13.61
CA ALA A 82 -1.82 -9.59 14.78
C ALA A 82 -2.89 -8.53 14.47
N PRO A 83 -4.14 -8.68 14.97
CA PRO A 83 -5.19 -7.69 14.77
C PRO A 83 -4.80 -6.31 15.31
N LEU A 84 -4.95 -5.27 14.48
CA LEU A 84 -4.52 -3.92 14.81
C LEU A 84 -5.70 -2.92 14.89
N ALA A 85 -6.62 -2.98 13.93
CA ALA A 85 -7.78 -2.09 13.87
C ALA A 85 -8.93 -2.71 13.07
N THR A 86 -10.17 -2.35 13.41
CA THR A 86 -11.36 -2.68 12.63
C THR A 86 -12.33 -1.51 12.64
N GLY A 87 -13.10 -1.35 11.57
CA GLY A 87 -14.03 -0.24 11.42
C GLY A 87 -15.01 -0.42 10.28
N ALA A 88 -15.91 0.54 10.15
CA ALA A 88 -16.76 0.72 8.99
C ALA A 88 -16.24 1.90 8.16
N PHE A 89 -16.61 1.95 6.88
CA PHE A 89 -16.27 3.11 6.06
C PHE A 89 -17.38 3.46 5.08
N GLU A 90 -17.32 4.70 4.62
CA GLU A 90 -18.06 5.21 3.48
C GLU A 90 -17.12 5.85 2.46
N ARG A 91 -17.50 5.73 1.20
CA ARG A 91 -16.76 6.28 0.07
C ARG A 91 -17.73 6.67 -1.03
N THR A 92 -17.46 7.79 -1.66
CA THR A 92 -18.17 8.22 -2.87
C THR A 92 -17.20 8.34 -4.02
N VAL A 93 -17.56 7.80 -5.18
CA VAL A 93 -16.78 7.90 -6.42
C VAL A 93 -17.66 8.52 -7.48
N THR A 94 -17.16 9.53 -8.18
CA THR A 94 -17.83 10.12 -9.34
C THR A 94 -17.24 9.47 -10.58
N MET A 95 -18.02 8.63 -11.27
CA MET A 95 -17.62 8.05 -12.53
C MET A 95 -17.91 9.02 -13.69
N PRO A 96 -16.94 9.36 -14.54
CA PRO A 96 -17.16 10.19 -15.72
C PRO A 96 -18.10 9.55 -16.75
N ALA A 97 -18.65 10.42 -17.61
CA ALA A 97 -19.63 10.09 -18.64
C ALA A 97 -19.09 9.19 -19.78
N THR A 98 -17.78 9.13 -20.01
CA THR A 98 -17.21 8.57 -21.26
C THR A 98 -16.45 7.26 -21.12
N GLU A 99 -16.23 6.76 -19.92
CA GLU A 99 -15.15 5.80 -19.66
C GLU A 99 -15.66 4.61 -18.85
N CYS A 100 -16.74 4.01 -19.35
CA CYS A 100 -17.09 2.62 -19.06
C CYS A 100 -16.37 1.65 -20.02
N THR A 101 -15.30 2.10 -20.70
CA THR A 101 -14.50 1.31 -21.66
C THR A 101 -13.43 0.43 -21.00
N GLY A 102 -13.24 0.54 -19.68
CA GLY A 102 -12.26 -0.26 -18.97
C GLY A 102 -10.83 0.28 -19.02
N ASP A 103 -10.65 1.54 -19.42
CA ASP A 103 -9.36 2.24 -19.35
C ASP A 103 -9.43 3.37 -18.32
N GLU A 104 -8.40 3.38 -17.47
CA GLU A 104 -7.87 4.42 -16.57
C GLU A 104 -8.74 5.65 -16.28
N HIS A 105 -9.05 5.83 -15.00
CA HIS A 105 -9.44 7.12 -14.46
C HIS A 105 -8.45 7.56 -13.40
N GLY A 106 -7.89 8.75 -13.58
CA GLY A 106 -7.21 9.48 -12.50
C GLY A 106 -8.19 9.98 -11.45
N ASP A 107 -9.10 9.11 -11.00
CA ASP A 107 -10.10 9.43 -10.00
C ASP A 107 -9.44 9.49 -8.64
N THR A 108 -9.51 10.67 -8.03
CA THR A 108 -9.25 10.80 -6.61
C THR A 108 -10.51 10.44 -5.84
N SER A 109 -10.38 9.61 -4.80
CA SER A 109 -11.51 9.33 -3.91
C SER A 109 -11.05 9.34 -2.46
N THR A 110 -11.90 9.84 -1.59
CA THR A 110 -11.67 9.80 -0.14
C THR A 110 -12.57 8.76 0.47
N THR A 111 -11.99 7.87 1.26
CA THR A 111 -12.68 6.87 2.07
C THR A 111 -12.57 7.29 3.53
N ASN A 112 -13.70 7.59 4.16
CA ASN A 112 -13.73 7.92 5.58
C ASN A 112 -13.96 6.62 6.35
N VAL A 113 -13.01 6.30 7.22
CA VAL A 113 -13.07 5.13 8.09
C VAL A 113 -13.48 5.57 9.49
N HIS A 114 -14.54 4.97 10.00
CA HIS A 114 -14.97 5.06 11.40
C HIS A 114 -14.53 3.79 12.12
N TRP A 115 -13.54 3.94 13.00
CA TRP A 115 -13.00 2.86 13.77
C TRP A 115 -13.96 2.45 14.90
N THR A 116 -13.84 1.21 15.35
CA THR A 116 -14.67 0.67 16.46
C THR A 116 -14.51 1.46 17.76
N ASP A 117 -13.39 2.14 17.95
CA ASP A 117 -13.14 3.03 19.09
C ASP A 117 -13.70 4.46 18.92
N GLN A 118 -14.52 4.69 17.89
CA GLN A 118 -15.18 5.96 17.55
C GLN A 118 -14.23 7.06 17.05
N THR A 119 -12.96 6.72 16.80
CA THR A 119 -12.06 7.62 16.08
C THR A 119 -12.26 7.49 14.56
N ALA A 120 -11.73 8.45 13.79
CA ALA A 120 -11.86 8.46 12.34
C ALA A 120 -10.51 8.62 11.63
N SER A 121 -10.43 8.13 10.40
CA SER A 121 -9.29 8.34 9.51
C SER A 121 -9.78 8.52 8.08
N ALA A 122 -9.05 9.31 7.29
CA ALA A 122 -9.37 9.56 5.89
C ALA A 122 -8.28 8.97 4.99
N PHE A 123 -8.68 7.99 4.19
CA PHE A 123 -7.81 7.34 3.21
C PHE A 123 -8.06 8.02 1.87
N ARG A 124 -7.05 8.70 1.35
CA ARG A 124 -7.10 9.37 0.07
C ARG A 124 -6.45 8.48 -0.98
N PHE A 125 -7.23 8.04 -1.95
CA PHE A 125 -6.72 7.35 -3.13
C PHE A 125 -6.49 8.38 -4.22
N ASP A 126 -5.25 8.45 -4.71
CA ASP A 126 -4.82 9.43 -5.71
C ASP A 126 -4.84 8.85 -7.14
N LYS A 127 -4.73 7.52 -7.26
CA LYS A 127 -4.81 6.80 -8.53
C LYS A 127 -5.50 5.46 -8.34
N ILE A 128 -6.39 5.10 -9.26
CA ILE A 128 -7.07 3.80 -9.30
C ILE A 128 -7.02 3.28 -10.73
N ASP A 129 -6.12 2.34 -10.98
CA ASP A 129 -6.04 1.62 -12.25
C ASP A 129 -7.02 0.46 -12.23
N VAL A 130 -7.83 0.33 -13.28
CA VAL A 130 -8.90 -0.67 -13.37
C VAL A 130 -8.74 -1.47 -14.66
N VAL A 131 -8.73 -2.80 -14.56
CA VAL A 131 -8.78 -3.70 -15.72
C VAL A 131 -10.01 -4.58 -15.60
N LYS A 132 -10.94 -4.51 -16.56
CA LYS A 132 -12.19 -5.27 -16.52
C LYS A 132 -12.20 -6.44 -17.51
N VAL A 133 -12.49 -7.64 -17.01
CA VAL A 133 -12.65 -8.86 -17.81
C VAL A 133 -13.86 -9.64 -17.30
N ASN A 134 -14.80 -9.98 -18.20
CA ASN A 134 -15.98 -10.80 -17.90
C ASN A 134 -16.78 -10.35 -16.66
N GLY A 135 -16.99 -9.03 -16.49
CA GLY A 135 -17.74 -8.47 -15.37
C GLY A 135 -16.97 -8.36 -14.04
N THR A 136 -15.72 -8.85 -13.99
CA THR A 136 -14.81 -8.65 -12.86
C THR A 136 -13.81 -7.57 -13.21
N ALA A 137 -13.64 -6.59 -12.32
CA ALA A 137 -12.61 -5.57 -12.40
C ALA A 137 -11.47 -5.90 -11.43
N SER A 138 -10.23 -5.84 -11.91
CA SER A 138 -9.01 -5.83 -11.09
C SER A 138 -8.60 -4.40 -10.86
N LEU A 139 -8.16 -4.09 -9.64
CA LEU A 139 -7.84 -2.75 -9.17
C LEU A 139 -6.37 -2.70 -8.74
N VAL A 140 -5.66 -1.64 -9.12
CA VAL A 140 -4.39 -1.23 -8.49
C VAL A 140 -4.55 0.21 -8.03
N ILE A 141 -4.26 0.48 -6.76
CA ILE A 141 -4.58 1.76 -6.12
C ILE A 141 -3.34 2.30 -5.42
N THR A 142 -3.08 3.59 -5.58
CA THR A 142 -2.06 4.30 -4.81
C THR A 142 -2.66 5.53 -4.14
N GLY A 143 -2.12 5.90 -2.97
CA GLY A 143 -2.55 7.10 -2.27
C GLY A 143 -1.86 7.28 -0.93
N GLY A 144 -2.56 7.87 0.04
CA GLY A 144 -2.06 8.07 1.39
C GLY A 144 -3.18 8.27 2.41
N VAL A 145 -2.83 8.15 3.68
CA VAL A 145 -3.70 8.48 4.81
C VAL A 145 -3.42 9.92 5.23
N THR A 146 -4.46 10.72 5.44
CA THR A 146 -4.28 12.14 5.76
C THR A 146 -3.65 12.33 7.14
N ALA A 147 -2.84 13.38 7.30
CA ALA A 147 -2.11 13.68 8.53
C ALA A 147 -3.00 13.88 9.78
N ASP A 148 -4.26 14.24 9.60
CA ASP A 148 -5.24 14.43 10.68
C ASP A 148 -5.98 13.13 11.09
N SER A 149 -5.63 12.01 10.46
CA SER A 149 -6.22 10.70 10.76
C SER A 149 -5.81 10.19 12.14
N ALA A 150 -6.75 9.62 12.88
CA ALA A 150 -6.48 9.04 14.20
C ALA A 150 -5.57 7.80 14.16
N ARG A 151 -5.48 7.12 13.00
CA ARG A 151 -4.64 5.94 12.78
C ARG A 151 -3.94 6.07 11.43
N PHE A 152 -2.71 5.57 11.36
CA PHE A 152 -1.91 5.49 10.13
C PHE A 152 -1.66 6.85 9.48
N ALA A 153 -1.68 7.94 10.25
CA ALA A 153 -1.47 9.28 9.72
C ALA A 153 -0.13 9.36 8.97
N ASP A 154 -0.16 9.97 7.78
CA ASP A 154 0.97 10.10 6.86
C ASP A 154 1.44 8.79 6.18
N ASP A 155 0.82 7.65 6.48
CA ASP A 155 1.15 6.40 5.79
C ASP A 155 0.80 6.50 4.29
N THR A 156 1.70 5.98 3.46
CA THR A 156 1.45 5.74 2.04
C THR A 156 0.57 4.51 1.85
N ILE A 157 -0.29 4.54 0.83
CA ILE A 157 -1.20 3.45 0.48
C ILE A 157 -0.74 2.83 -0.85
N ASN A 158 -0.49 1.53 -0.83
CA ASN A 158 -0.42 0.69 -2.03
C ASN A 158 -1.43 -0.43 -1.91
N ALA A 159 -2.38 -0.53 -2.84
CA ALA A 159 -3.45 -1.49 -2.76
C ALA A 159 -3.69 -2.25 -4.06
N VAL A 160 -4.19 -3.45 -3.91
CA VAL A 160 -4.72 -4.27 -5.00
C VAL A 160 -6.08 -4.81 -4.59
N GLY A 161 -6.98 -4.96 -5.55
CA GLY A 161 -8.32 -5.45 -5.23
C GLY A 161 -9.07 -5.97 -6.42
N THR A 162 -10.25 -6.48 -6.15
CA THR A 162 -11.22 -6.85 -7.18
C THR A 162 -12.55 -6.19 -6.87
N SER A 163 -13.26 -5.84 -7.93
CA SER A 163 -14.66 -5.43 -7.89
C SER A 163 -15.45 -6.35 -8.80
N THR A 164 -16.48 -6.98 -8.24
CA THR A 164 -17.48 -7.70 -9.01
C THR A 164 -18.74 -6.87 -9.03
N GLY A 165 -19.01 -6.29 -10.19
CA GLY A 165 -20.26 -5.62 -10.46
C GLY A 165 -21.24 -6.59 -11.09
N THR A 166 -22.52 -6.48 -10.71
CA THR A 166 -23.57 -6.90 -11.63
C THR A 166 -23.79 -5.75 -12.59
N GLY A 167 -23.03 -5.71 -13.69
CA GLY A 167 -23.08 -4.63 -14.71
C GLY A 167 -21.75 -3.97 -15.06
N CYS A 168 -21.80 -3.05 -16.05
CA CYS A 168 -20.74 -2.57 -16.95
C CYS A 168 -20.06 -3.71 -17.71
N GLY A 169 -20.32 -3.78 -19.02
CA GLY A 169 -19.94 -4.93 -19.86
C GLY A 169 -20.84 -6.16 -19.71
N THR A 170 -21.94 -6.09 -18.95
CA THR A 170 -22.98 -7.14 -18.93
C THR A 170 -24.23 -6.71 -19.72
N PRO A 171 -25.03 -7.65 -20.23
CA PRO A 171 -26.28 -7.36 -20.95
C PRO A 171 -27.39 -6.71 -20.10
N ALA A 172 -27.23 -6.59 -18.78
CA ALA A 172 -28.30 -6.18 -17.86
C ALA A 172 -28.13 -4.78 -17.26
N GLY A 173 -26.97 -4.13 -17.44
CA GLY A 173 -26.66 -2.84 -16.80
C GLY A 173 -26.12 -2.96 -15.37
N GLU A 174 -25.47 -1.91 -14.85
CA GLU A 174 -24.87 -1.88 -13.49
C GLU A 174 -25.68 -1.10 -12.49
N THR A 175 -26.09 -1.76 -11.42
CA THR A 175 -26.77 -1.12 -10.29
C THR A 175 -25.96 -1.18 -9.00
N ALA A 176 -25.08 -2.17 -8.88
CA ALA A 176 -24.30 -2.41 -7.67
C ALA A 176 -22.96 -3.11 -7.96
N VAL A 177 -22.01 -2.90 -7.03
CA VAL A 177 -20.66 -3.45 -7.05
C VAL A 177 -20.29 -3.96 -5.66
N ASP A 178 -19.74 -5.16 -5.59
CA ASP A 178 -19.03 -5.64 -4.42
C ASP A 178 -17.52 -5.57 -4.66
N SER A 179 -16.77 -5.08 -3.69
CA SER A 179 -15.31 -4.93 -3.80
C SER A 179 -14.58 -5.54 -2.61
N THR A 180 -13.44 -6.15 -2.88
CA THR A 180 -12.45 -6.52 -1.88
C THR A 180 -11.11 -5.90 -2.27
N ILE A 181 -10.54 -5.10 -1.37
CA ILE A 181 -9.28 -4.38 -1.61
C ILE A 181 -8.34 -4.68 -0.45
N VAL A 182 -7.11 -5.05 -0.75
CA VAL A 182 -6.02 -5.25 0.21
C VAL A 182 -5.06 -4.07 0.10
N LEU A 183 -4.90 -3.34 1.19
CA LEU A 183 -4.07 -2.15 1.30
C LEU A 183 -2.83 -2.49 2.13
N ARG A 184 -1.67 -2.01 1.69
CA ARG A 184 -0.45 -1.92 2.49
C ARG A 184 -0.24 -0.47 2.88
N LEU A 185 -0.12 -0.23 4.18
CA LEU A 185 0.17 1.06 4.79
C LEU A 185 1.63 1.08 5.21
N ALA A 186 2.38 2.11 4.82
CA ALA A 186 3.80 2.22 5.11
C ALA A 186 4.27 3.67 5.25
N HIS A 187 5.19 3.91 6.19
CA HIS A 187 5.92 5.16 6.37
C HIS A 187 7.42 5.04 6.02
#